data_AF-A0A1Y5I166-F1
#
_entry.id   AF-A0A1Y5I166-F1
#
_cell.length_a   1.000
_cell.length_b   1.000
_cell.length_c   1.000
_cell.angle_alpha   90.00
_cell.angle_beta   90.00
_cell.angle_gamma   90.00
#
_symmetry.space_group_name_H-M   'P 1'
#
loop_
_entity.id
_entity.type
_entity.pdbx_description
1 polymer ?
#
loop_
_entity_poly.entity_id
_entity_poly.type
_entity_poly.pdbx_seq_one_letter_code
_entity_poly.pdbx_strand_id
1 'polypeptide(L)'
;MLCAAHRARGGRTPRAGEFASLFLCARAREVGTEGIGRVAGDLRRMYDRGEASSAIGVRVLNALGHGNHRRFFELVESDACAYEHACVLERMFPDVRVRALEVMNAAMNSTPMSTEELARVLRLDRARDAADLADACGLAVDGDFVSFRTKPFTRPNMRDPDVYRRLRSMSCSIVDAKLPEGERWYDAVASPRTDPNASIE
;
A
#
# COMPACT_ATOMS: atom_id res chain seq x y z
N MET A 1 -25.16 5.14 5.57
CA MET A 1 -26.63 5.25 5.75
C MET A 1 -27.32 6.12 4.70
N LEU A 2 -26.80 7.30 4.35
CA LEU A 2 -27.41 8.20 3.35
C LEU A 2 -27.66 7.58 1.95
N CYS A 3 -26.71 6.80 1.42
CA CYS A 3 -26.87 6.18 0.08
C CYS A 3 -27.93 5.06 0.05
N ALA A 4 -28.14 4.33 1.15
CA ALA A 4 -29.13 3.25 1.21
C ALA A 4 -30.56 3.81 1.21
N ALA A 5 -30.79 4.90 1.95
CA ALA A 5 -32.07 5.61 1.97
C ALA A 5 -32.39 6.27 0.61
N HIS A 6 -31.39 6.78 -0.11
CA HIS A 6 -31.57 7.33 -1.46
C HIS A 6 -31.89 6.25 -2.50
N ARG A 7 -31.24 5.08 -2.41
CA ARG A 7 -31.50 3.93 -3.28
C ARG A 7 -32.91 3.35 -3.07
N ALA A 8 -33.38 3.30 -1.83
CA ALA A 8 -34.75 2.88 -1.49
C ALA A 8 -35.83 3.81 -2.08
N ARG A 9 -35.47 5.04 -2.46
CA ARG A 9 -36.34 6.01 -3.14
C ARG A 9 -36.18 6.02 -4.66
N GLY A 10 -35.52 5.00 -5.24
CA GLY A 10 -35.28 4.89 -6.68
C GLY A 10 -34.18 5.81 -7.22
N GLY A 11 -33.48 6.54 -6.36
CA GLY A 11 -32.39 7.43 -6.75
C GLY A 11 -31.13 6.64 -7.13
N ARG A 12 -30.55 6.96 -8.29
CA ARG A 12 -29.20 6.50 -8.68
C ARG A 12 -28.19 7.54 -8.22
N THR A 13 -27.32 7.16 -7.30
CA THR A 13 -26.17 8.00 -6.93
C THR A 13 -25.01 7.67 -7.87
N PRO A 14 -24.59 8.60 -8.75
CA PRO A 14 -23.43 8.39 -9.60
C PRO A 14 -22.19 8.10 -8.73
N ARG A 15 -21.31 7.21 -9.20
CA ARG A 15 -20.07 6.75 -8.52
C ARG A 15 -20.26 6.01 -7.19
N ALA A 16 -21.48 5.65 -6.76
CA ALA A 16 -21.68 4.95 -5.49
C ALA A 16 -20.94 3.59 -5.40
N GLY A 17 -20.83 2.86 -6.51
CA GLY A 17 -20.05 1.62 -6.56
C GLY A 17 -18.54 1.85 -6.35
N GLU A 18 -18.02 2.96 -6.85
CA GLU A 18 -16.61 3.34 -6.69
C GLU A 18 -16.29 3.70 -5.23
N PHE A 19 -17.11 4.56 -4.60
CA PHE A 19 -16.96 4.86 -3.18
C PHE A 19 -17.10 3.63 -2.29
N ALA A 20 -18.05 2.75 -2.60
CA ALA A 20 -18.19 1.49 -1.88
C ALA A 20 -16.96 0.57 -2.07
N SER A 21 -16.37 0.54 -3.27
CA SER A 21 -15.12 -0.19 -3.50
C SER A 21 -13.96 0.38 -2.69
N LEU A 22 -13.77 1.70 -2.69
CA LEU A 22 -12.74 2.38 -1.91
C LEU A 22 -12.90 2.10 -0.41
N PHE A 23 -14.14 2.20 0.09
CA PHE A 23 -14.46 1.91 1.49
C PHE A 23 -14.12 0.47 1.88
N LEU A 24 -14.48 -0.51 1.04
CA LEU A 24 -14.18 -1.91 1.30
C LEU A 24 -12.67 -2.18 1.26
N CYS A 25 -11.93 -1.59 0.32
CA CYS A 25 -10.47 -1.66 0.30
C CYS A 25 -9.84 -1.05 1.57
N ALA A 26 -10.34 0.10 2.04
CA ALA A 26 -9.85 0.72 3.27
C ALA A 26 -10.07 -0.17 4.50
N ARG A 27 -11.24 -0.83 4.55
CA ARG A 27 -11.61 -1.76 5.63
C ARG A 27 -10.79 -3.05 5.63
N ALA A 28 -10.20 -3.44 4.50
CA ALA A 28 -9.41 -4.67 4.39
C ALA A 28 -8.25 -4.74 5.40
N ARG A 29 -7.64 -3.59 5.73
CA ARG A 29 -6.60 -3.50 6.77
C ARG A 29 -7.14 -3.78 8.17
N GLU A 30 -8.32 -3.26 8.50
CA GLU A 30 -8.92 -3.38 9.83
C GLU A 30 -9.33 -4.82 10.16
N VAL A 31 -9.79 -5.56 9.15
CA VAL A 31 -10.32 -6.92 9.32
C VAL A 31 -9.23 -7.98 9.34
N GLY A 32 -7.97 -7.61 9.04
CA GLY A 32 -6.83 -8.54 8.98
C GLY A 32 -6.99 -9.65 7.93
N THR A 33 -6.08 -10.62 7.95
CA THR A 33 -6.05 -11.75 6.98
C THR A 33 -7.32 -12.57 6.95
N GLU A 34 -7.84 -12.89 8.13
CA GLU A 34 -9.03 -13.73 8.27
C GLU A 34 -10.29 -13.04 7.73
N GLY A 35 -10.30 -11.70 7.73
CA GLY A 35 -11.42 -10.91 7.24
C GLY A 35 -11.33 -10.50 5.77
N ILE A 36 -10.15 -10.56 5.14
CA ILE A 36 -9.95 -10.17 3.73
C ILE A 36 -10.89 -10.95 2.80
N GLY A 37 -11.10 -12.25 3.05
CA GLY A 37 -12.01 -13.08 2.26
C GLY A 37 -13.46 -12.60 2.28
N ARG A 38 -13.94 -12.08 3.42
CA ARG A 38 -15.30 -11.51 3.52
C ARG A 38 -15.42 -10.23 2.70
N VAL A 39 -14.44 -9.33 2.83
CA VAL A 39 -14.41 -8.07 2.08
C VAL A 39 -14.30 -8.32 0.56
N ALA A 40 -13.47 -9.28 0.15
CA ALA A 40 -13.36 -9.71 -1.24
C ALA A 40 -14.69 -10.28 -1.76
N GLY A 41 -15.42 -11.05 -0.94
CA GLY A 41 -16.76 -11.54 -1.26
C GLY A 41 -17.78 -10.42 -1.47
N ASP A 42 -17.76 -9.39 -0.62
CA ASP A 42 -18.66 -8.22 -0.76
C ASP A 42 -18.35 -7.41 -2.03
N LEU A 43 -17.07 -7.22 -2.34
CA LEU A 43 -16.64 -6.60 -3.60
C LEU A 43 -17.06 -7.44 -4.81
N ARG A 44 -16.95 -8.77 -4.74
CA ARG A 44 -17.37 -9.66 -5.83
C ARG A 44 -18.86 -9.55 -6.11
N ARG A 45 -19.70 -9.50 -5.07
CA ARG A 45 -21.15 -9.24 -5.24
C ARG A 45 -21.45 -7.88 -5.85
N MET A 46 -20.60 -6.88 -5.66
CA MET A 46 -20.73 -5.59 -6.37
C MET A 46 -20.35 -5.74 -7.84
N TYR A 47 -19.23 -6.41 -8.11
CA TYR A 47 -18.75 -6.66 -9.48
C TYR A 47 -19.79 -7.44 -10.31
N ASP A 48 -20.35 -8.51 -9.75
CA ASP A 48 -21.36 -9.34 -10.41
C ASP A 48 -22.66 -8.55 -10.70
N ARG A 49 -22.90 -7.44 -10.01
CA ARG A 49 -24.01 -6.49 -10.27
C ARG A 49 -23.67 -5.41 -11.31
N GLY A 50 -22.49 -5.48 -11.94
CA GLY A 50 -22.04 -4.55 -12.97
C GLY A 50 -21.23 -3.36 -12.47
N GLU A 51 -20.83 -3.31 -11.19
CA GLU A 51 -20.02 -2.22 -10.64
C GLU A 51 -18.54 -2.42 -10.99
N ALA A 52 -18.13 -2.01 -12.19
CA ALA A 52 -16.79 -2.25 -12.73
C ALA A 52 -15.64 -1.75 -11.82
N SER A 53 -15.87 -0.66 -11.09
CA SER A 53 -14.89 -0.07 -10.14
C SER A 53 -14.51 -1.01 -8.98
N SER A 54 -15.33 -2.03 -8.69
CA SER A 54 -15.03 -3.03 -7.66
C SER A 54 -14.05 -4.12 -8.12
N ALA A 55 -13.83 -4.26 -9.44
CA ALA A 55 -12.98 -5.30 -10.02
C ALA A 55 -11.54 -5.24 -9.50
N ILE A 56 -10.97 -4.04 -9.41
CA ILE A 56 -9.60 -3.85 -8.90
C ILE A 56 -9.51 -4.27 -7.43
N GLY A 57 -10.50 -3.89 -6.62
CA GLY A 57 -10.59 -4.30 -5.21
C GLY A 57 -10.66 -5.82 -5.06
N VAL A 58 -11.51 -6.50 -5.83
CA VAL A 58 -11.59 -7.98 -5.82
C VAL A 58 -10.22 -8.60 -6.12
N ARG A 59 -9.56 -8.14 -7.19
CA ARG A 59 -8.26 -8.69 -7.63
C ARG A 59 -7.18 -8.47 -6.58
N VAL A 60 -7.11 -7.27 -6.01
CA VAL A 60 -6.12 -6.90 -4.99
C VAL A 60 -6.32 -7.70 -3.70
N LEU A 61 -7.55 -7.79 -3.20
CA LEU A 61 -7.84 -8.55 -1.98
C LEU A 61 -7.67 -10.06 -2.17
N ASN A 62 -7.97 -10.59 -3.36
CA ASN A 62 -7.65 -11.98 -3.68
C ASN A 62 -6.14 -12.22 -3.69
N ALA A 63 -5.33 -11.31 -4.26
CA ALA A 63 -3.87 -11.44 -4.22
C ALA A 63 -3.35 -11.49 -2.79
N LEU A 64 -3.87 -10.62 -1.90
CA LEU A 64 -3.53 -10.63 -0.47
C LEU A 64 -3.97 -11.92 0.24
N GLY A 65 -5.18 -12.39 -0.04
CA GLY A 65 -5.72 -13.61 0.56
C GLY A 65 -4.91 -14.87 0.24
N HIS A 66 -4.25 -14.90 -0.92
CA HIS A 66 -3.39 -16.02 -1.34
C HIS A 66 -1.90 -15.79 -1.01
N GLY A 67 -1.54 -14.71 -0.29
CA GLY A 67 -0.14 -14.38 0.01
C GLY A 67 0.67 -13.95 -1.23
N ASN A 68 0.02 -13.59 -2.34
CA ASN A 68 0.70 -13.17 -3.56
C ASN A 68 1.02 -11.67 -3.52
N HIS A 69 2.03 -11.32 -2.74
CA HIS A 69 2.46 -9.93 -2.52
C HIS A 69 3.00 -9.27 -3.80
N ARG A 70 3.65 -10.04 -4.67
CA ARG A 70 4.09 -9.54 -5.98
C ARG A 70 2.89 -9.09 -6.82
N ARG A 71 1.85 -9.93 -6.92
CA ARG A 71 0.64 -9.61 -7.67
C ARG A 71 -0.11 -8.43 -7.08
N PHE A 72 -0.08 -8.27 -5.77
CA PHE A 72 -0.63 -7.08 -5.11
C PHE A 72 0.02 -5.80 -5.67
N PHE A 73 1.36 -5.70 -5.68
CA PHE A 73 2.03 -4.51 -6.20
C PHE A 73 1.81 -4.32 -7.70
N GLU A 74 1.86 -5.38 -8.51
CA GLU A 74 1.55 -5.30 -9.95
C GLU A 74 0.14 -4.76 -10.22
N LEU A 75 -0.85 -5.13 -9.40
CA LEU A 75 -2.21 -4.62 -9.52
C LEU A 75 -2.29 -3.16 -9.11
N VAL A 76 -1.58 -2.76 -8.05
CA VAL A 76 -1.52 -1.37 -7.63
C VAL A 76 -0.83 -0.51 -8.69
N GLU A 77 0.22 -0.99 -9.35
CA GLU A 77 0.93 -0.29 -10.43
C GLU A 77 0.07 -0.15 -11.70
N SER A 78 -0.77 -1.15 -12.01
CA SER A 78 -1.53 -1.20 -13.26
C SER A 78 -2.44 0.01 -13.51
N ASP A 79 -2.68 0.33 -14.78
CA ASP A 79 -3.58 1.42 -15.21
C ASP A 79 -5.04 1.22 -14.77
N ALA A 80 -5.43 -0.03 -14.46
CA ALA A 80 -6.75 -0.34 -13.92
C ALA A 80 -6.92 0.11 -12.45
N CYS A 81 -5.82 0.46 -11.77
CA CYS A 81 -5.85 1.02 -10.42
C CYS A 81 -5.77 2.54 -10.51
N ALA A 82 -6.92 3.18 -10.26
CA ALA A 82 -7.03 4.62 -10.14
C ALA A 82 -6.23 5.15 -8.94
N TYR A 83 -5.85 6.43 -9.00
CA TYR A 83 -5.07 7.09 -7.96
C TYR A 83 -5.72 6.97 -6.58
N GLU A 84 -7.04 7.16 -6.49
CA GLU A 84 -7.78 7.07 -5.23
C GLU A 84 -7.72 5.66 -4.61
N HIS A 85 -7.79 4.61 -5.43
CA HIS A 85 -7.57 3.23 -4.98
C HIS A 85 -6.14 3.04 -4.52
N ALA A 86 -5.16 3.55 -5.27
CA ALA A 86 -3.74 3.45 -4.91
C ALA A 86 -3.46 4.10 -3.54
N CYS A 87 -3.98 5.31 -3.27
CA CYS A 87 -3.86 5.98 -1.97
C CYS A 87 -4.46 5.16 -0.81
N VAL A 88 -5.63 4.55 -1.03
CA VAL A 88 -6.25 3.69 -0.02
C VAL A 88 -5.41 2.44 0.24
N LEU A 89 -4.88 1.83 -0.81
CA LEU A 89 -4.10 0.59 -0.75
C LEU A 89 -2.69 0.81 -0.20
N GLU A 90 -2.11 1.99 -0.37
CA GLU A 90 -0.79 2.40 0.16
C GLU A 90 -0.68 2.15 1.67
N ARG A 91 -1.78 2.34 2.39
CA ARG A 91 -1.86 2.10 3.85
C ARG A 91 -1.58 0.65 4.24
N MET A 92 -1.65 -0.29 3.30
CA MET A 92 -1.33 -1.70 3.52
C MET A 92 0.11 -2.06 3.13
N PHE A 93 0.86 -1.18 2.47
CA PHE A 93 2.22 -1.50 2.00
C PHE A 93 3.13 -2.00 3.12
N PRO A 94 3.18 -1.38 4.32
CA PRO A 94 3.99 -1.89 5.42
C PRO A 94 3.65 -3.35 5.79
N ASP A 95 2.36 -3.66 5.95
CA ASP A 95 1.89 -5.00 6.30
C ASP A 95 2.20 -6.02 5.19
N VAL A 96 2.05 -5.61 3.92
CA VAL A 96 2.35 -6.45 2.75
C VAL A 96 3.85 -6.75 2.66
N ARG A 97 4.70 -5.74 2.87
CA ARG A 97 6.17 -5.88 2.80
C ARG A 97 6.70 -6.78 3.92
N VAL A 98 6.22 -6.60 5.16
CA VAL A 98 6.58 -7.45 6.30
C VAL A 98 6.23 -8.92 6.02
N ARG A 99 5.04 -9.18 5.47
CA ARG A 99 4.63 -10.55 5.12
C ARG A 99 5.41 -11.13 3.96
N ALA A 100 5.70 -10.32 2.94
CA ALA A 100 6.56 -10.73 1.84
C ALA A 100 7.94 -11.15 2.36
N LEU A 101 8.54 -10.37 3.26
CA LEU A 101 9.80 -10.71 3.92
C LEU A 101 9.71 -11.98 4.75
N GLU A 102 8.62 -12.20 5.47
CA GLU A 102 8.42 -13.43 6.23
C GLU A 102 8.37 -14.66 5.32
N VAL A 103 7.62 -14.58 4.21
CA VAL A 103 7.55 -15.65 3.20
C VAL A 103 8.91 -15.86 2.54
N MET A 104 9.62 -14.79 2.19
CA MET A 104 10.97 -14.87 1.64
C MET A 104 11.93 -15.52 2.63
N ASN A 105 11.91 -15.14 3.90
CA ASN A 105 12.72 -15.77 4.94
C ASN A 105 12.38 -17.26 5.10
N ALA A 106 11.11 -17.62 4.98
CA ALA A 106 10.68 -19.01 5.02
C ALA A 106 11.00 -19.80 3.75
N ALA A 107 11.21 -19.17 2.59
CA ALA A 107 11.42 -19.85 1.30
C ALA A 107 12.89 -19.87 0.85
N MET A 108 13.64 -18.82 1.16
CA MET A 108 15.02 -18.64 0.71
C MET A 108 15.97 -19.58 1.47
N ASN A 109 16.97 -20.08 0.76
CA ASN A 109 18.14 -20.68 1.41
C ASN A 109 18.99 -19.58 2.06
N SER A 110 19.99 -19.94 2.87
CA SER A 110 20.88 -18.98 3.57
C SER A 110 21.77 -18.13 2.64
N THR A 111 21.44 -18.05 1.35
CA THR A 111 22.10 -17.21 0.36
C THR A 111 21.71 -15.74 0.60
N PRO A 112 22.69 -14.84 0.76
CA PRO A 112 22.41 -13.40 0.89
C PRO A 112 21.79 -12.81 -0.38
N MET A 113 20.89 -11.84 -0.20
CA MET A 113 20.31 -11.02 -1.27
C MET A 113 20.79 -9.58 -1.10
N SER A 114 21.07 -8.87 -2.19
CA SER A 114 21.42 -7.45 -2.08
C SER A 114 20.22 -6.60 -1.66
N THR A 115 20.49 -5.48 -0.99
CA THR A 115 19.45 -4.55 -0.53
C THR A 115 18.75 -3.86 -1.70
N GLU A 116 19.42 -3.67 -2.84
CA GLU A 116 18.81 -3.18 -4.09
C GLU A 116 17.82 -4.18 -4.66
N GLU A 117 18.18 -5.46 -4.66
CA GLU A 117 17.30 -6.52 -5.12
C GLU A 117 16.06 -6.62 -4.24
N LEU A 118 16.28 -6.56 -2.93
CA LEU A 118 15.21 -6.59 -1.95
C LEU A 118 14.28 -5.38 -2.11
N ALA A 119 14.84 -4.18 -2.30
CA ALA A 119 14.07 -2.97 -2.56
C ALA A 119 13.20 -3.10 -3.82
N ARG A 120 13.76 -3.64 -4.90
CA ARG A 120 13.03 -3.89 -6.15
C ARG A 120 11.87 -4.87 -5.98
N VAL A 121 12.07 -5.96 -5.23
CA VAL A 121 11.04 -6.96 -4.94
C VAL A 121 9.92 -6.38 -4.06
N LEU A 122 10.29 -5.58 -3.06
CA LEU A 122 9.36 -4.98 -2.10
C LEU A 122 8.79 -3.62 -2.52
N ARG A 123 9.16 -3.16 -3.73
CA ARG A 123 8.76 -1.86 -4.29
C ARG A 123 9.10 -0.70 -3.36
N LEU A 124 10.36 -0.63 -2.99
CA LEU A 124 10.96 0.48 -2.26
C LEU A 124 11.85 1.25 -3.23
N ASP A 125 11.80 2.58 -3.20
CA ASP A 125 12.64 3.38 -4.11
C ASP A 125 14.11 3.37 -3.69
N ARG A 126 14.41 3.05 -2.42
CA ARG A 126 15.76 3.09 -1.84
C ARG A 126 16.15 1.75 -1.24
N ALA A 127 17.36 1.30 -1.56
CA ALA A 127 18.00 0.12 -0.96
C ALA A 127 18.08 0.20 0.57
N ARG A 128 18.38 1.40 1.11
CA ARG A 128 18.41 1.66 2.55
C ARG A 128 17.09 1.36 3.26
N ASP A 129 15.96 1.65 2.63
CA ASP A 129 14.64 1.37 3.23
C ASP A 129 14.40 -0.14 3.32
N ALA A 130 14.96 -0.93 2.38
CA ALA A 130 14.89 -2.38 2.43
C ALA A 130 15.77 -2.97 3.54
N ALA A 131 16.96 -2.41 3.74
CA ALA A 131 17.84 -2.76 4.86
C ALA A 131 17.18 -2.45 6.21
N ASP A 132 16.63 -1.24 6.37
CA ASP A 132 15.91 -0.80 7.56
C ASP A 132 14.70 -1.70 7.88
N LEU A 133 13.96 -2.11 6.84
CA LEU A 133 12.83 -3.02 6.99
C LEU A 133 13.29 -4.43 7.40
N ALA A 134 14.36 -4.94 6.79
CA ALA A 134 14.91 -6.25 7.10
C ALA A 134 15.42 -6.32 8.55
N ASP A 135 16.13 -5.28 9.00
CA ASP A 135 16.60 -5.12 10.38
C ASP A 135 15.44 -5.04 11.37
N ALA A 136 14.41 -4.24 11.06
CA ALA A 136 13.19 -4.17 11.87
C ALA A 136 12.47 -5.54 11.99
N CYS A 137 12.65 -6.42 11.01
CA CYS A 137 12.11 -7.78 11.03
C CYS A 137 13.06 -8.81 11.68
N GLY A 138 14.20 -8.38 12.23
CA GLY A 138 15.19 -9.22 12.89
C GLY A 138 16.10 -10.02 11.96
N LEU A 139 16.16 -9.67 10.67
CA LEU A 139 17.07 -10.30 9.71
C LEU A 139 18.49 -9.76 9.87
N ALA A 140 19.49 -10.57 9.50
CA ALA A 140 20.88 -10.13 9.52
C ALA A 140 21.17 -9.29 8.27
N VAL A 141 21.56 -8.03 8.50
CA VAL A 141 22.01 -7.10 7.46
C VAL A 141 23.52 -6.89 7.63
N ASP A 142 24.28 -7.13 6.57
CA ASP A 142 25.73 -6.92 6.53
C ASP A 142 26.08 -6.07 5.30
N GLY A 143 26.40 -4.79 5.54
CA GLY A 143 26.55 -3.80 4.49
C GLY A 143 25.33 -3.74 3.58
N ASP A 144 25.53 -4.09 2.31
CA ASP A 144 24.51 -4.03 1.26
C ASP A 144 23.78 -5.37 1.07
N PHE A 145 23.94 -6.34 1.98
CA PHE A 145 23.34 -7.67 1.86
C PHE A 145 22.44 -8.02 3.05
N VAL A 146 21.35 -8.73 2.76
CA VAL A 146 20.42 -9.29 3.73
C VAL A 146 20.50 -10.81 3.68
N SER A 147 20.75 -11.43 4.84
CA SER A 147 20.83 -12.88 4.98
C SER A 147 19.57 -13.45 5.61
N PHE A 148 18.94 -14.40 4.92
CA PHE A 148 17.72 -15.07 5.35
C PHE A 148 18.03 -16.32 6.19
N ARG A 149 17.09 -16.71 7.05
CA ARG A 149 17.14 -17.89 7.95
C ARG A 149 18.30 -17.92 8.94
N THR A 150 19.01 -16.81 9.11
CA THR A 150 20.09 -16.68 10.10
C THR A 150 19.55 -16.49 11.52
N LYS A 151 18.36 -15.88 11.64
CA LYS A 151 17.68 -15.60 12.91
C LYS A 151 16.17 -15.86 12.77
N PRO A 152 15.45 -16.10 13.89
CA PRO A 152 13.99 -16.14 13.90
C PRO A 152 13.39 -14.84 13.36
N PHE A 153 12.39 -14.95 12.50
CA PHE A 153 11.68 -13.79 11.97
C PHE A 153 10.91 -13.09 13.09
N THR A 154 11.12 -11.80 13.25
CA THR A 154 10.42 -10.97 14.24
C THR A 154 9.44 -10.08 13.51
N ARG A 155 8.13 -10.25 13.76
CA ARG A 155 7.12 -9.33 13.21
C ARG A 155 7.15 -8.01 14.00
N PRO A 156 7.37 -6.84 13.34
CA PRO A 156 7.24 -5.55 14.00
C PRO A 156 5.83 -5.37 14.58
N ASN A 157 5.72 -4.72 15.74
CA ASN A 157 4.42 -4.41 16.33
C ASN A 157 3.73 -3.28 15.55
N MET A 158 2.93 -3.64 14.54
CA MET A 158 2.21 -2.68 13.70
C MET A 158 1.14 -1.86 14.43
N ARG A 159 0.86 -2.16 15.71
CA ARG A 159 0.00 -1.34 16.58
C ARG A 159 0.75 -0.19 17.22
N ASP A 160 2.07 -0.27 17.29
CA ASP A 160 2.91 0.84 17.74
C ASP A 160 2.90 1.94 16.65
N PRO A 161 2.40 3.16 16.97
CA PRO A 161 2.31 4.25 16.01
C PRO A 161 3.66 4.68 15.43
N ASP A 162 4.74 4.58 16.20
CA ASP A 162 6.07 5.03 15.78
C ASP A 162 6.71 4.02 14.83
N VAL A 163 6.59 2.72 15.14
CA VAL A 163 6.97 1.64 14.22
C VAL A 163 6.18 1.78 12.91
N TYR A 164 4.86 1.92 13.01
CA TYR A 164 4.02 2.04 11.82
C TYR A 164 4.35 3.30 11.00
N ARG A 165 4.57 4.44 11.64
CA ARG A 165 4.95 5.69 10.96
C ARG A 165 6.27 5.54 10.22
N ARG A 166 7.28 4.93 10.87
CA ARG A 166 8.59 4.66 10.25
C ARG A 166 8.47 3.77 9.01
N LEU A 167 7.75 2.65 9.12
CA LEU A 167 7.58 1.72 8.00
C LEU A 167 6.73 2.33 6.87
N ARG A 168 5.76 3.19 7.20
CA ARG A 168 4.96 3.91 6.21
C ARG A 168 5.76 4.99 5.50
N SER A 169 6.72 5.65 6.16
CA SER A 169 7.55 6.69 5.55
C SER A 169 8.61 6.16 4.58
N MET A 170 8.75 4.84 4.44
CA MET A 170 9.66 4.22 3.47
C MET A 170 9.23 4.58 2.04
N SER A 171 10.20 5.01 1.24
CA SER A 171 9.99 5.56 -0.10
C SER A 171 9.29 4.56 -1.03
N CYS A 172 8.27 5.05 -1.74
CA CYS A 172 7.52 4.28 -2.72
C CYS A 172 6.79 5.17 -3.72
N SER A 173 7.39 5.35 -4.89
CA SER A 173 6.88 6.20 -5.95
C SER A 173 5.65 5.65 -6.70
N ILE A 174 5.21 4.41 -6.43
CA ILE A 174 4.08 3.76 -7.14
C ILE A 174 2.81 4.62 -7.12
N VAL A 175 2.48 5.22 -5.99
CA VAL A 175 1.25 6.01 -5.82
C VAL A 175 1.42 7.39 -6.45
N ASP A 176 2.55 8.05 -6.20
CA ASP A 176 2.87 9.37 -6.75
C ASP A 176 2.96 9.36 -8.28
N ALA A 177 3.44 8.26 -8.87
CA ALA A 177 3.50 8.07 -10.32
C ALA A 177 2.11 8.05 -10.99
N LYS A 178 1.04 7.85 -10.22
CA LYS A 178 -0.35 7.88 -10.71
C LYS A 178 -1.02 9.23 -10.58
N LEU A 179 -0.37 10.19 -9.92
CA LEU A 179 -0.92 11.52 -9.78
C LEU A 179 -1.03 12.17 -11.17
N PRO A 180 -2.23 12.63 -11.60
CA PRO A 180 -2.39 13.26 -12.90
C PRO A 180 -1.47 14.48 -13.05
N GLU A 181 -0.86 14.63 -14.24
CA GLU A 181 -0.08 15.84 -14.56
C GLU A 181 -0.98 17.08 -14.44
N GLY A 182 -0.67 17.96 -13.48
CA GLY A 182 -1.46 19.16 -13.17
C GLY A 182 -2.10 19.20 -11.77
N GLU A 183 -2.15 18.06 -11.06
CA GLU A 183 -2.64 18.00 -9.66
C GLU A 183 -1.52 17.89 -8.62
N ARG A 184 -0.29 18.28 -8.98
CA ARG A 184 0.81 18.44 -8.00
C ARG A 184 0.58 19.71 -7.19
N TRP A 185 -0.29 19.63 -6.19
CA TRP A 185 -0.62 20.74 -5.28
C TRP A 185 0.61 21.31 -4.54
N TYR A 186 1.72 20.57 -4.49
CA TYR A 186 2.97 21.01 -3.86
C TYR A 186 3.87 21.87 -4.75
N ASP A 187 3.76 21.78 -6.08
CA ASP A 187 4.60 22.57 -6.99
C ASP A 187 4.10 24.01 -7.17
N ALA A 188 2.87 24.30 -6.73
CA ALA A 188 2.27 25.63 -6.74
C ALA A 188 2.60 26.48 -5.50
N VAL A 189 3.19 25.90 -4.46
CA VAL A 189 3.72 26.66 -3.32
C VAL A 189 5.16 27.05 -3.65
N ALA A 190 5.30 27.93 -4.62
CA ALA A 190 6.55 28.64 -4.88
C ALA A 190 7.09 29.21 -3.57
N SER A 191 8.40 29.07 -3.37
CA SER A 191 9.17 29.60 -2.24
C SER A 191 8.64 30.94 -1.72
N PRO A 192 8.65 31.20 -0.40
CA PRO A 192 8.40 32.54 0.09
C PRO A 192 9.35 33.47 -0.66
N ARG A 193 8.79 34.47 -1.36
CA ARG A 193 9.57 35.58 -1.88
C ARG A 193 10.27 36.20 -0.68
N THR A 194 11.52 35.82 -0.44
CA THR A 194 12.43 36.62 0.37
C THR A 194 12.65 37.89 -0.42
N ASP A 195 11.84 38.91 -0.15
CA ASP A 195 12.18 40.28 -0.52
C ASP A 195 13.36 40.68 0.37
N PRO A 196 14.57 40.89 -0.18
CA PRO A 196 15.74 41.23 0.62
C PRO A 196 15.70 42.66 1.19
N ASN A 197 14.62 43.41 0.92
CA ASN A 197 14.51 44.85 1.20
C ASN A 197 13.30 45.22 2.09
N ALA A 198 12.75 44.30 2.87
CA ALA A 198 11.83 44.65 3.94
C ALA A 198 12.61 45.25 5.13
N SER A 199 13.17 46.44 4.93
CA SER A 199 13.71 47.28 5.98
C SER A 199 12.59 47.67 6.93
N ILE A 200 12.80 47.40 8.21
CA ILE A 200 11.95 47.86 9.30
C ILE A 200 12.23 49.37 9.48
N GLU A 201 11.25 50.20 9.12
CA GLU A 201 11.06 51.53 9.70
C GLU A 201 9.94 51.47 10.75
#